data_AF-A0A9D8FXY8-F1
#
_entry.id   AF-A0A9D8FXY8-F1
#
_cell.length_a   1.000
_cell.length_b   1.000
_cell.length_c   1.000
_cell.angle_alpha   90.00
_cell.angle_beta   90.00
_cell.angle_gamma   90.00
#
_symmetry.space_group_name_H-M   'P 1'
#
loop_
_entity.id
_entity.type
_entity.pdbx_description
1 polymer ?
#
loop_
_entity_poly.entity_id
_entity_poly.type
_entity_poly.pdbx_seq_one_letter_code
_entity_poly.pdbx_strand_id
1 'polypeptide(L)'
;MPDANARDICDRVVASSLDASDFDAEIARAWSFQSHSVFPFGSNCQNNLIMLEWRWEAKMSETFVPLRLRDELDALADTGLYPSEESFLADAVNTLLAARPDVREALACQLYARGVFSLGRAAEWSGLTIETLKAALHRRGIARTAFESPDEISAMARQTLRAAGRNQP
;
A
#
# COMPACT_ATOMS: atom_id res chain seq x y z
N MET A 1 42.56 2.59 7.75
CA MET A 1 41.89 1.41 8.33
C MET A 1 40.51 1.37 7.71
N PRO A 2 40.07 0.23 7.18
CA PRO A 2 39.21 0.21 6.01
C PRO A 2 37.79 0.63 6.36
N ASP A 3 37.28 1.45 5.47
CA ASP A 3 35.96 2.05 5.48
C ASP A 3 34.99 0.92 5.12
N ALA A 4 34.41 0.27 6.14
CA ALA A 4 33.45 -0.80 5.95
C ALA A 4 32.24 -0.24 5.19
N ASN A 5 32.20 -0.52 3.88
CA ASN A 5 31.06 -0.22 3.03
C ASN A 5 29.85 -0.97 3.59
N ALA A 6 28.67 -0.33 3.60
CA ALA A 6 27.42 -0.92 4.09
C ALA A 6 27.11 -2.33 3.53
N ARG A 7 27.66 -2.68 2.35
CA ARG A 7 27.63 -4.05 1.79
C ARG A 7 28.30 -5.09 2.69
N ASP A 8 29.44 -4.76 3.27
CA ASP A 8 30.27 -5.66 4.10
C ASP A 8 29.59 -5.99 5.45
N ILE A 9 28.72 -5.09 5.92
CA ILE A 9 27.89 -5.28 7.11
C ILE A 9 26.72 -6.21 6.79
N CYS A 10 26.05 -6.03 5.64
CA CYS A 10 24.96 -6.92 5.23
C CYS A 10 25.44 -8.36 4.99
N ASP A 11 26.60 -8.56 4.37
CA ASP A 11 27.13 -9.90 4.09
C ASP A 11 27.48 -10.65 5.39
N ARG A 12 27.94 -9.94 6.43
CA ARG A 12 28.14 -10.52 7.77
C ARG A 12 26.85 -10.88 8.49
N VAL A 13 25.82 -10.05 8.35
CA VAL A 13 24.50 -10.31 8.97
C VAL A 13 23.84 -11.54 8.35
N VAL A 14 23.86 -11.64 7.01
CA VAL A 14 23.31 -12.80 6.28
C VAL A 14 24.07 -14.10 6.59
N ALA A 15 25.39 -14.03 6.80
CA ALA A 15 26.21 -15.19 7.15
C ALA A 15 26.01 -15.68 8.61
N SER A 16 25.43 -14.86 9.50
CA SER A 16 25.42 -15.15 10.94
C SER A 16 24.19 -15.89 11.47
N SER A 17 23.15 -16.14 10.66
CA SER A 17 21.89 -16.77 11.11
C SER A 17 21.35 -16.16 12.42
N LEU A 18 21.47 -14.84 12.58
CA LEU A 18 20.94 -14.16 13.75
C LEU A 18 19.45 -13.88 13.57
N ASP A 19 18.69 -14.25 14.60
CA ASP A 19 17.25 -14.07 14.67
C ASP A 19 16.90 -12.56 14.62
N ALA A 20 15.75 -12.23 14.03
CA ALA A 20 15.39 -10.85 13.63
C ALA A 20 15.44 -9.80 14.77
N SER A 21 15.43 -10.24 16.03
CA SER A 21 15.51 -9.36 17.21
C SER A 21 16.90 -8.78 17.48
N ASP A 22 17.99 -9.40 17.01
CA ASP A 22 19.35 -8.89 17.26
C ASP A 22 19.75 -7.76 16.28
N PHE A 23 19.11 -7.71 15.10
CA PHE A 23 19.35 -6.68 14.09
C PHE A 23 18.99 -5.27 14.58
N ASP A 24 17.88 -5.15 15.32
CA ASP A 24 17.42 -3.86 15.86
C ASP A 24 18.36 -3.29 16.92
N ALA A 25 19.01 -4.16 17.71
CA ALA A 25 19.94 -3.76 18.76
C ALA A 25 21.28 -3.23 18.19
N GLU A 26 21.72 -3.76 17.05
CA GLU A 26 22.98 -3.35 16.41
C GLU A 26 22.81 -2.04 15.63
N ILE A 27 21.67 -1.85 14.97
CA ILE A 27 21.27 -0.57 14.34
C ILE A 27 21.20 0.55 15.38
N ALA A 28 20.62 0.27 16.56
CA ALA A 28 20.53 1.27 17.63
C ALA A 28 21.90 1.73 18.15
N ARG A 29 22.90 0.84 18.22
CA ARG A 29 24.27 1.20 18.61
C ARG A 29 24.98 2.05 17.57
N ALA A 30 24.81 1.72 16.29
CA ALA A 30 25.42 2.48 15.18
C ALA A 30 24.93 3.94 15.13
N TRP A 31 23.68 4.20 15.52
CA TRP A 31 23.07 5.53 15.50
C TRP A 31 23.46 6.43 16.69
N SER A 32 24.02 5.87 17.77
CA SER A 32 24.47 6.65 18.93
C SER A 32 25.74 7.48 18.70
N PHE A 33 26.40 7.30 17.55
CA PHE A 33 27.72 7.88 17.27
C PHE A 33 27.69 9.20 16.48
N GLN A 34 26.53 9.63 15.95
CA GLN A 34 26.50 10.67 14.89
C GLN A 34 25.53 11.84 15.16
N SER A 35 25.44 12.32 16.40
CA SER A 35 24.54 13.44 16.77
C SER A 35 25.25 14.62 17.45
N HIS A 36 26.47 14.97 17.05
CA HIS A 36 27.16 16.20 17.49
C HIS A 36 27.58 17.06 16.30
N SER A 37 26.66 17.84 15.74
CA SER A 37 26.94 19.21 15.28
C SER A 37 25.67 19.93 14.79
N VAL A 38 25.25 20.93 15.58
CA VAL A 38 24.84 22.30 15.20
C VAL A 38 23.77 22.47 14.10
N PHE A 39 22.60 23.04 14.45
CA PHE A 39 22.13 24.35 13.94
C PHE A 39 20.97 24.90 14.81
N PRO A 40 20.93 26.22 15.10
CA PRO A 40 19.89 26.86 15.90
C PRO A 40 18.85 27.54 15.00
N PHE A 41 17.55 27.42 15.31
CA PHE A 41 16.55 28.50 15.25
C PHE A 41 15.22 27.96 15.79
N GLY A 42 14.56 28.76 16.62
CA GLY A 42 13.55 28.30 17.56
C GLY A 42 12.11 28.25 17.05
N SER A 43 11.31 27.54 17.85
CA SER A 43 9.84 27.52 17.95
C SER A 43 9.12 27.00 16.70
N ASN A 44 8.36 25.91 16.72
CA ASN A 44 7.44 25.43 17.75
C ASN A 44 7.25 23.90 17.56
N CYS A 45 7.24 23.14 18.65
CA CYS A 45 7.25 21.68 18.66
C CYS A 45 5.85 21.14 18.39
N GLN A 46 5.58 20.67 17.16
CA GLN A 46 4.70 19.54 16.87
C GLN A 46 4.87 19.18 15.38
N ASN A 47 5.12 17.90 15.11
CA ASN A 47 5.37 17.26 13.81
C ASN A 47 6.85 17.04 13.46
N ASN A 48 7.47 16.14 14.21
CA ASN A 48 8.69 15.44 13.78
C ASN A 48 8.45 13.96 13.47
N LEU A 49 7.18 13.54 13.28
CA LEU A 49 6.83 12.17 12.88
C LEU A 49 6.67 12.00 11.36
N ILE A 50 6.60 13.09 10.59
CA ILE A 50 6.30 13.02 9.15
C ILE A 50 7.56 12.86 8.30
N MET A 51 8.78 12.95 8.86
CA MET A 51 10.03 12.82 8.07
C MET A 51 10.69 11.44 8.14
N LEU A 52 10.31 10.59 9.09
CA LEU A 52 10.83 9.22 9.21
C LEU A 52 9.95 8.17 8.53
N GLU A 53 8.71 8.54 8.16
CA GLU A 53 7.75 7.64 7.50
C GLU A 53 8.03 7.49 5.99
N TRP A 54 8.52 8.55 5.34
CA TRP A 54 8.76 8.56 3.89
C TRP A 54 10.06 7.87 3.45
N ARG A 55 10.98 7.54 4.39
CA ARG A 55 12.24 6.87 4.05
C ARG A 55 12.07 5.36 3.82
N TRP A 56 10.95 4.78 4.27
CA TRP A 56 10.66 3.35 4.14
C TRP A 56 9.91 2.97 2.86
N GLU A 57 9.22 3.91 2.21
CA GLU A 57 8.44 3.62 1.00
C GLU A 57 9.30 3.46 -0.27
N ALA A 58 10.52 4.01 -0.29
CA ALA A 58 11.40 3.96 -1.45
C ALA A 58 12.27 2.68 -1.54
N LYS A 59 12.29 1.84 -0.50
CA LYS A 59 13.16 0.64 -0.45
C LYS A 59 12.46 -0.68 -0.79
N MET A 60 11.16 -0.66 -1.09
CA MET A 60 10.35 -1.84 -1.46
C MET A 60 10.08 -1.95 -2.97
N SER A 61 11.07 -1.65 -3.82
CA SER A 61 10.96 -1.91 -5.26
C SER A 61 11.88 -3.02 -5.76
N GLU A 62 12.55 -3.75 -4.87
CA GLU A 62 13.07 -5.06 -5.26
C GLU A 62 11.88 -6.02 -5.26
N THR A 63 11.32 -6.25 -6.44
CA THR A 63 10.38 -7.34 -6.69
C THR A 63 11.09 -8.63 -6.29
N PHE A 64 10.83 -9.12 -5.08
CA PHE A 64 11.35 -10.41 -4.63
C PHE A 64 10.62 -11.51 -5.39
N VAL A 65 11.12 -11.81 -6.58
CA VAL A 65 10.70 -12.96 -7.37
C VAL A 65 11.46 -14.18 -6.85
N PRO A 66 10.80 -15.30 -6.50
CA PRO A 66 11.48 -16.52 -6.10
C PRO A 66 12.54 -16.93 -7.14
N LEU A 67 13.70 -17.45 -6.70
CA LEU A 67 14.81 -17.83 -7.59
C LEU A 67 14.38 -18.73 -8.77
N ARG A 68 13.39 -19.61 -8.56
CA ARG A 68 12.81 -20.51 -9.57
C ARG A 68 11.86 -19.85 -10.57
N LEU A 69 11.68 -18.53 -10.51
CA LEU A 69 10.98 -17.75 -11.54
C LEU A 69 11.96 -16.79 -12.22
N ARG A 70 13.16 -16.61 -11.65
CA ARG A 70 14.15 -15.69 -12.17
C ARG A 70 14.74 -16.20 -13.48
N ASP A 71 15.09 -17.49 -13.53
CA ASP A 71 15.64 -18.13 -14.72
C ASP A 71 14.65 -18.06 -15.90
N GLU A 72 13.35 -18.27 -15.64
CA GLU A 72 12.30 -18.17 -16.66
C GLU A 72 12.08 -16.73 -17.14
N LEU A 73 12.15 -15.74 -16.24
CA LEU A 73 12.03 -14.32 -16.60
C LEU A 73 13.23 -13.82 -17.40
N ASP A 74 14.45 -14.27 -17.05
CA ASP A 74 15.66 -13.92 -17.78
C ASP A 74 15.63 -14.57 -19.18
N ALA A 75 15.20 -15.83 -19.30
CA ALA A 75 15.00 -16.48 -20.60
C ALA A 75 13.89 -15.81 -21.44
N LEU A 76 12.93 -15.14 -20.82
CA LEU A 76 11.86 -14.42 -21.51
C LEU A 76 12.41 -13.23 -22.31
N ALA A 77 13.46 -12.56 -21.81
CA ALA A 77 14.13 -11.48 -22.52
C ALA A 77 14.69 -11.95 -23.89
N ASP A 78 15.19 -13.19 -23.94
CA ASP A 78 15.75 -13.78 -25.17
C ASP A 78 14.67 -14.11 -26.22
N THR A 79 13.39 -14.21 -25.82
CA THR A 79 12.29 -14.51 -26.74
C THR A 79 11.90 -13.32 -27.63
N GLY A 80 12.22 -12.10 -27.20
CA GLY A 80 11.81 -10.86 -27.87
C GLY A 80 10.30 -10.59 -27.89
N LEU A 81 9.48 -11.38 -27.18
CA LEU A 81 8.02 -11.23 -27.16
C LEU A 81 7.54 -10.06 -26.30
N TYR A 82 8.30 -9.69 -25.28
CA TYR A 82 8.00 -8.58 -24.38
C TYR A 82 9.18 -7.59 -24.32
N PRO A 83 8.90 -6.28 -24.24
CA PRO A 83 9.94 -5.26 -24.18
C PRO A 83 10.66 -5.18 -22.83
N SER A 84 10.04 -5.70 -21.76
CA SER A 84 10.60 -5.72 -20.41
C SER A 84 9.93 -6.78 -19.53
N GLU A 85 10.61 -7.15 -18.44
CA GLU A 85 10.06 -8.00 -17.37
C GLU A 85 8.76 -7.40 -16.80
N GLU A 86 8.73 -6.09 -16.56
CA GLU A 86 7.55 -5.37 -16.06
C GLU A 86 6.36 -5.50 -17.03
N SER A 87 6.60 -5.41 -18.34
CA SER A 87 5.55 -5.56 -19.35
C SER A 87 4.96 -6.97 -19.34
N PHE A 88 5.80 -7.98 -19.18
CA PHE A 88 5.35 -9.37 -19.06
C PHE A 88 4.54 -9.59 -17.79
N LEU A 89 5.02 -9.11 -16.65
CA LEU A 89 4.33 -9.25 -15.37
C LEU A 89 2.98 -8.53 -15.38
N ALA A 90 2.93 -7.32 -15.94
CA ALA A 90 1.68 -6.58 -16.08
C ALA A 90 0.66 -7.36 -16.93
N ASP A 91 1.10 -7.95 -18.04
CA ASP A 91 0.24 -8.74 -18.92
C ASP A 91 -0.20 -10.06 -18.28
N ALA A 92 0.69 -10.75 -17.57
CA ALA A 92 0.39 -11.96 -16.82
C ALA A 92 -0.65 -11.70 -15.72
N VAL A 93 -0.49 -10.61 -14.96
CA VAL A 93 -1.46 -10.19 -13.93
C VAL A 93 -2.79 -9.85 -14.58
N ASN A 94 -2.80 -9.05 -15.66
CA ASN A 94 -4.04 -8.70 -16.36
C ASN A 94 -4.77 -9.93 -16.90
N THR A 95 -4.03 -10.87 -17.50
CA THR A 95 -4.56 -12.13 -18.01
C THR A 95 -5.15 -12.98 -16.89
N LEU A 96 -4.45 -13.11 -15.76
CA LEU A 96 -4.95 -13.85 -14.60
C LEU A 96 -6.24 -13.22 -14.05
N LEU A 97 -6.27 -11.90 -13.88
CA LEU A 97 -7.43 -11.18 -13.35
C LEU A 97 -8.61 -11.16 -14.33
N ALA A 98 -8.36 -11.26 -15.63
CA ALA A 98 -9.40 -11.46 -16.63
C ALA A 98 -9.99 -12.87 -16.56
N ALA A 99 -9.15 -13.90 -16.37
CA ALA A 99 -9.60 -15.29 -16.24
C ALA A 99 -10.29 -15.59 -14.90
N ARG A 100 -9.92 -14.87 -13.83
CA ARG A 100 -10.41 -15.06 -12.46
C ARG A 100 -11.08 -13.78 -11.93
N PRO A 101 -12.32 -13.49 -12.36
CA PRO A 101 -13.04 -12.30 -11.92
C PRO A 101 -13.32 -12.29 -10.41
N ASP A 102 -13.38 -13.46 -9.78
CA ASP A 102 -13.50 -13.62 -8.32
C ASP A 102 -12.27 -13.07 -7.57
N VAL A 103 -11.08 -13.35 -8.09
CA VAL A 103 -9.81 -12.82 -7.55
C VAL A 103 -9.74 -11.32 -7.77
N ARG A 104 -10.14 -10.85 -8.96
CA ARG A 104 -10.22 -9.42 -9.28
C ARG A 104 -11.18 -8.67 -8.37
N GLU A 105 -12.37 -9.20 -8.10
CA GLU A 105 -13.32 -8.62 -7.13
C GLU A 105 -12.70 -8.53 -5.73
N ALA A 106 -12.06 -9.61 -5.27
CA ALA A 106 -11.43 -9.64 -3.95
C ALA A 106 -10.31 -8.59 -3.83
N LEU A 107 -9.46 -8.46 -4.86
CA LEU A 107 -8.39 -7.45 -4.92
C LEU A 107 -8.96 -6.04 -4.92
N ALA A 108 -10.00 -5.77 -5.72
CA ALA A 108 -10.64 -4.46 -5.75
C ALA A 108 -11.19 -4.06 -4.37
N CYS A 109 -11.78 -5.01 -3.64
CA CYS A 109 -12.25 -4.80 -2.27
C CYS A 109 -11.09 -4.46 -1.31
N GLN A 110 -9.96 -5.16 -1.42
CA GLN A 110 -8.78 -4.91 -0.60
C GLN A 110 -8.12 -3.56 -0.92
N LEU A 111 -8.03 -3.20 -2.19
CA LEU A 111 -7.49 -1.91 -2.63
C LEU A 111 -8.37 -0.74 -2.18
N TYR A 112 -9.69 -0.94 -2.14
CA TYR A 112 -10.61 0.01 -1.52
C TYR A 112 -10.37 0.13 -0.01
N ALA A 113 -10.28 -1.00 0.70
CA ALA A 113 -10.06 -1.00 2.15
C ALA A 113 -8.75 -0.31 2.56
N ARG A 114 -7.71 -0.39 1.71
CA ARG A 114 -6.42 0.30 1.90
C ARG A 114 -6.44 1.78 1.51
N GLY A 115 -7.55 2.30 0.99
CA GLY A 115 -7.66 3.68 0.53
C GLY A 115 -6.94 3.96 -0.80
N VAL A 116 -6.37 2.95 -1.45
CA VAL A 116 -5.70 3.09 -2.76
C VAL A 116 -6.73 3.39 -3.84
N PHE A 117 -7.88 2.72 -3.80
CA PHE A 117 -8.98 2.96 -4.72
C PHE A 117 -10.17 3.63 -4.02
N SER A 118 -10.75 4.63 -4.68
CA SER A 118 -12.10 5.08 -4.36
C SER A 118 -13.12 4.00 -4.74
N LEU A 119 -14.36 4.11 -4.22
CA LEU A 119 -15.42 3.15 -4.55
C LEU A 119 -15.68 3.10 -6.06
N GLY A 120 -15.71 4.25 -6.73
CA GLY A 120 -15.88 4.33 -8.19
C GLY A 120 -14.72 3.69 -8.94
N ARG A 121 -13.48 3.96 -8.51
CA ARG A 121 -12.28 3.39 -9.14
C ARG A 121 -12.22 1.88 -8.98
N ALA A 122 -12.55 1.37 -7.80
CA ALA A 122 -12.60 -0.07 -7.55
C ALA A 122 -13.71 -0.76 -8.38
N ALA A 123 -14.85 -0.09 -8.60
CA ALA A 123 -15.95 -0.64 -9.41
C ALA A 123 -15.54 -0.73 -10.88
N GLU A 124 -15.03 0.36 -11.44
CA GLU A 124 -14.49 0.42 -12.80
C GLU A 124 -13.39 -0.62 -13.01
N TRP A 125 -12.41 -0.66 -12.10
CA TRP A 125 -11.27 -1.56 -12.22
C TRP A 125 -11.66 -3.03 -12.06
N SER A 126 -12.69 -3.36 -11.30
CA SER A 126 -13.20 -4.74 -11.19
C SER A 126 -14.16 -5.14 -12.31
N GLY A 127 -14.62 -4.19 -13.13
CA GLY A 127 -15.68 -4.42 -14.12
C GLY A 127 -17.06 -4.62 -13.48
N LEU A 128 -17.24 -4.18 -12.24
CA LEU A 128 -18.49 -4.29 -11.50
C LEU A 128 -19.23 -2.96 -11.47
N THR A 129 -20.55 -3.02 -11.30
CA THR A 129 -21.31 -1.82 -10.95
C THR A 129 -21.01 -1.42 -9.51
N ILE A 130 -21.20 -0.14 -9.19
CA ILE A 130 -21.02 0.37 -7.82
C ILE A 130 -21.88 -0.40 -6.81
N GLU A 131 -23.11 -0.76 -7.16
CA GLU A 131 -23.99 -1.52 -6.27
C GLU A 131 -23.51 -2.95 -6.03
N THR A 132 -23.05 -3.64 -7.07
CA THR A 132 -22.47 -4.98 -6.93
C THR A 132 -21.20 -4.95 -6.07
N LEU A 133 -20.37 -3.91 -6.23
CA LEU A 133 -19.19 -3.73 -5.39
C LEU A 133 -19.55 -3.44 -3.94
N LYS A 134 -20.56 -2.60 -3.66
CA LYS A 134 -21.05 -2.36 -2.30
C LYS A 134 -21.50 -3.65 -1.62
N ALA A 135 -22.21 -4.52 -2.35
CA ALA A 135 -22.59 -5.83 -1.85
C ALA A 135 -21.35 -6.71 -1.60
N ALA A 136 -20.36 -6.69 -2.49
CA ALA A 136 -19.10 -7.42 -2.34
C ALA A 136 -18.29 -6.98 -1.12
N LEU A 137 -18.25 -5.67 -0.83
CA LEU A 137 -17.63 -5.10 0.36
C LEU A 137 -18.38 -5.54 1.62
N HIS A 138 -19.70 -5.48 1.61
CA HIS A 138 -20.54 -5.90 2.74
C HIS A 138 -20.35 -7.39 3.06
N ARG A 139 -20.36 -8.26 2.03
CA ARG A 139 -20.09 -9.71 2.19
C ARG A 139 -18.73 -9.99 2.85
N ARG A 140 -17.75 -9.10 2.65
CA ARG A 140 -16.39 -9.22 3.19
C ARG A 140 -16.18 -8.46 4.50
N GLY A 141 -17.23 -7.85 5.06
CA GLY A 141 -17.15 -7.08 6.31
C GLY A 141 -16.33 -5.79 6.20
N ILE A 142 -16.11 -5.27 4.98
CA ILE A 142 -15.35 -4.04 4.78
C ILE A 142 -16.27 -2.86 5.01
N ALA A 143 -16.00 -2.08 6.06
CA ALA A 143 -16.75 -0.89 6.39
C ALA A 143 -16.54 0.19 5.32
N ARG A 144 -17.61 0.92 5.01
CA ARG A 144 -17.57 2.07 4.12
C ARG A 144 -17.51 3.33 4.98
N THR A 145 -16.55 4.20 4.70
CA THR A 145 -16.53 5.55 5.28
C THR A 145 -17.62 6.38 4.63
N ALA A 146 -18.64 6.73 5.41
CA ALA A 146 -19.59 7.78 5.04
C ALA A 146 -19.04 9.11 5.54
N PHE A 147 -19.11 10.16 4.71
CA PHE A 147 -18.70 11.51 5.11
C PHE A 147 -19.68 12.14 6.10
N GLU A 148 -20.94 11.74 6.04
CA GLU A 148 -22.03 12.25 6.88
C GLU A 148 -22.48 11.16 7.84
N SER A 149 -22.73 11.53 9.08
CA SER A 149 -23.30 10.64 10.08
C SER A 149 -24.78 10.34 9.77
N PRO A 150 -25.33 9.22 10.25
CA PRO A 150 -26.76 8.90 10.11
C PRO A 150 -27.67 10.01 10.64
N ASP A 151 -27.25 10.71 11.69
CA ASP A 151 -28.00 11.80 12.29
C ASP A 151 -28.02 13.05 11.41
N GLU A 152 -26.89 13.41 10.80
CA GLU A 152 -26.80 14.50 9.83
C GLU A 152 -27.65 14.23 8.59
N ILE A 153 -27.58 13.01 8.06
CA ILE A 153 -28.43 12.57 6.93
C ILE A 153 -29.92 12.69 7.31
N SER A 154 -30.28 12.25 8.51
CA SER A 154 -31.67 12.32 9.00
C SER A 154 -32.13 13.77 9.22
N ALA A 155 -31.25 14.64 9.72
CA ALA A 155 -31.52 16.05 9.91
C ALA A 155 -31.73 16.77 8.57
N MET A 156 -30.86 16.52 7.59
CA MET A 156 -30.99 17.05 6.23
C MET A 156 -32.29 16.58 5.57
N ALA A 157 -32.61 15.28 5.65
CA ALA A 157 -33.85 14.73 5.11
C ALA A 157 -35.09 15.40 5.73
N ARG A 158 -35.10 15.61 7.06
CA ARG A 158 -36.17 16.34 7.76
C ARG A 158 -36.26 17.80 7.29
N GLN A 159 -35.13 18.46 7.09
CA GLN A 159 -35.09 19.84 6.60
C GLN A 159 -35.66 19.95 5.19
N THR A 160 -35.34 19.01 4.29
CA THR A 160 -35.88 18.99 2.93
C THR A 160 -37.40 18.74 2.93
N LEU A 161 -37.90 17.84 3.78
CA LEU A 161 -39.34 17.57 3.92
C LEU A 161 -40.10 18.80 4.43
N ARG A 162 -39.53 19.53 5.41
CA ARG A 162 -40.09 20.80 5.90
C ARG A 162 -40.13 21.87 4.81
N ALA A 163 -39.05 22.03 4.05
CA ALA A 163 -39.00 22.99 2.93
C ALA A 163 -40.01 22.65 1.82
N ALA A 164 -40.30 21.37 1.62
CA ALA A 164 -41.30 20.89 0.65
C ALA A 164 -42.75 20.95 1.16
N GLY A 165 -43.00 21.46 2.38
CA GLY A 165 -44.34 21.54 2.97
C GLY A 165 -44.97 20.17 3.32
N ARG A 166 -44.18 19.09 3.29
CA ARG A 166 -44.62 17.75 3.67
C ARG A 166 -44.39 17.55 5.16
N ASN A 167 -45.34 17.98 5.98
CA ASN A 167 -45.34 17.64 7.41
C ASN A 167 -45.77 16.17 7.55
N GLN A 168 -44.88 15.32 8.08
CA GLN A 168 -45.29 14.02 8.61
C GLN A 168 -46.13 14.25 9.89
N PRO A 169 -47.24 13.53 10.07
CA PRO A 169 -47.96 13.52 11.35
C PRO A 169 -47.12 12.89 12.46
#